data_AF-A0A9W8A640-F1
#
_entry.id   AF-A0A9W8A640-F1
#
_cell.length_a   1.000
_cell.length_b   1.000
_cell.length_c   1.000
_cell.angle_alpha   90.00
_cell.angle_beta   90.00
_cell.angle_gamma   90.00
#
_symmetry.space_group_name_H-M   'P 1'
#
loop_
_entity.id
_entity.type
_entity.pdbx_description
1 polymer ?
#
loop_
_entity_poly.entity_id
_entity_poly.type
_entity_poly.pdbx_seq_one_letter_code
_entity_poly.pdbx_strand_id
1 'polypeptide(L)'
;MLFKYLSVVGILSTICVGHGILNFPKSRGNVQWQGTCSAGAGCKGPCDSPKADSPFNSQFNEKTTYTRGQEIEVSWKRLNHPGGFVRLSIASFDDSDNWDSFNNNVVKYTCYETNCGPDDPNDNTFGHLNGPGSQKCSTKLTIPDNLADGSYTLQWVWYGGGIYYGQVDTSFGEYYGCSDFKVSGGNSQTSDKPEAAFQGGDITYPNTDSCKYWGSNKVGDCNFGDRQPSPKDGELLSQSLEPCMHGPPKQGKPDGM
;
A
#
# COMPACT_ATOMS: atom_id res chain seq x y z
N MET A 1 -16.05 1.61 -58.37
CA MET A 1 -16.09 2.44 -57.14
C MET A 1 -15.87 1.51 -55.97
N LEU A 2 -14.75 1.69 -55.26
CA LEU A 2 -14.22 0.81 -54.22
C LEU A 2 -14.95 1.03 -52.89
N PHE A 3 -15.45 -0.04 -52.28
CA PHE A 3 -15.87 -0.05 -50.87
C PHE A 3 -14.64 0.12 -49.98
N LYS A 4 -14.55 1.21 -49.21
CA LYS A 4 -13.57 1.36 -48.13
C LYS A 4 -14.20 0.90 -46.81
N TYR A 5 -13.74 -0.25 -46.33
CA TYR A 5 -13.94 -0.71 -44.96
C TYR A 5 -13.20 0.24 -44.00
N LEU A 6 -13.93 0.89 -43.09
CA LEU A 6 -13.34 1.52 -41.91
C LEU A 6 -13.12 0.41 -40.87
N SER A 7 -11.86 -0.02 -40.71
CA SER A 7 -11.45 -0.81 -39.56
C SER A 7 -11.22 0.14 -38.38
N VAL A 8 -12.13 0.10 -37.40
CA VAL A 8 -11.92 0.74 -36.09
C VAL A 8 -10.94 -0.13 -35.33
N VAL A 9 -9.69 0.31 -35.25
CA VAL A 9 -8.67 -0.28 -34.35
C VAL A 9 -8.95 0.28 -32.97
N GLY A 10 -9.63 -0.50 -32.12
CA GLY A 10 -9.75 -0.22 -30.69
C GLY A 10 -8.41 -0.47 -30.02
N ILE A 11 -7.65 0.58 -29.76
CA ILE A 11 -6.48 0.52 -28.89
C ILE A 11 -7.03 0.33 -27.47
N LEU A 12 -7.02 -0.90 -26.95
CA LEU A 12 -7.11 -1.13 -25.51
C LEU A 12 -5.83 -0.56 -24.89
N SER A 13 -5.93 0.67 -24.38
CA SER A 13 -4.96 1.21 -23.45
C SER A 13 -5.03 0.39 -22.16
N THR A 14 -4.19 -0.64 -22.05
CA THR A 14 -3.82 -1.23 -20.76
C THR A 14 -3.15 -0.14 -19.94
N ILE A 15 -3.91 0.47 -19.03
CA ILE A 15 -3.37 1.40 -18.04
C ILE A 15 -2.51 0.53 -17.12
N CYS A 16 -1.20 0.54 -17.35
CA CYS A 16 -0.24 -0.08 -16.44
C CYS A 16 -0.33 0.67 -15.11
N VAL A 17 -1.00 0.05 -14.14
CA VAL A 17 -0.93 0.47 -12.75
C VAL A 17 0.52 0.27 -12.29
N GLY A 18 1.28 1.35 -12.20
CA GLY A 18 2.70 1.31 -11.81
C GLY A 18 2.89 1.07 -10.31
N HIS A 19 1.93 1.40 -9.46
CA HIS A 19 2.17 1.48 -8.03
C HIS A 19 1.51 0.36 -7.22
N GLY A 20 2.20 -0.10 -6.17
CA GLY A 20 1.70 -1.10 -5.23
C GLY A 20 0.33 -0.74 -4.67
N ILE A 21 -0.60 -1.69 -4.76
CA ILE A 21 -1.95 -1.60 -4.18
C ILE A 21 -2.18 -2.82 -3.30
N LEU A 22 -2.90 -2.64 -2.20
CA LEU A 22 -3.52 -3.74 -1.47
C LEU A 22 -4.35 -4.61 -2.41
N ASN A 23 -3.87 -5.83 -2.64
CA ASN A 23 -4.50 -6.81 -3.52
C ASN A 23 -5.43 -7.75 -2.74
N PHE A 24 -5.01 -8.17 -1.55
CA PHE A 24 -5.83 -8.97 -0.64
C PHE A 24 -5.51 -8.60 0.82
N PRO A 25 -6.50 -8.53 1.73
CA PRO A 25 -7.95 -8.58 1.48
C PRO A 25 -8.42 -7.51 0.49
N LYS A 26 -9.59 -7.72 -0.14
CA LYS A 26 -10.06 -6.86 -1.23
C LYS A 26 -10.13 -5.40 -0.75
N SER A 27 -9.41 -4.50 -1.41
CA SER A 27 -9.45 -3.08 -1.08
C SER A 27 -10.88 -2.53 -1.22
N ARG A 28 -11.23 -1.57 -0.37
CA ARG A 28 -12.42 -0.71 -0.47
C ARG A 28 -12.50 -0.12 -1.87
N GLY A 29 -11.33 0.22 -2.41
CA GLY A 29 -11.13 0.70 -3.76
C GLY A 29 -11.30 2.20 -3.82
N ASN A 30 -10.50 2.84 -4.67
CA ASN A 30 -10.67 4.23 -5.04
C ASN A 30 -11.21 4.30 -6.47
N VAL A 31 -12.47 4.70 -6.65
CA VAL A 31 -13.08 4.82 -7.99
C VAL A 31 -12.45 5.96 -8.79
N GLN A 32 -12.08 7.07 -8.14
CA GLN A 32 -11.45 8.23 -8.76
C GLN A 32 -10.05 7.91 -9.31
N TRP A 33 -9.32 7.03 -8.63
CA TRP A 33 -7.91 6.72 -8.91
C TRP A 33 -7.66 5.24 -9.20
N GLN A 34 -8.67 4.52 -9.69
CA GLN A 34 -8.57 3.11 -10.10
C GLN A 34 -7.94 2.17 -9.06
N GLY A 35 -8.16 2.46 -7.77
CA GLY A 35 -7.64 1.67 -6.65
C GLY A 35 -6.28 2.12 -6.08
N THR A 36 -5.55 3.03 -6.75
CA THR A 36 -4.33 3.64 -6.17
C THR A 36 -4.66 4.91 -5.40
N CYS A 37 -4.06 5.13 -4.25
CA CYS A 37 -4.17 6.42 -3.55
C CYS A 37 -2.82 6.75 -2.94
N SER A 38 -2.16 7.80 -3.46
CA SER A 38 -0.82 8.20 -2.99
C SER A 38 -0.77 9.64 -2.53
N ALA A 39 0.05 9.91 -1.52
CA ALA A 39 0.26 11.27 -1.01
C ALA A 39 0.70 12.23 -2.13
N GLY A 40 1.55 11.76 -3.06
CA GLY A 40 2.00 12.51 -4.23
C GLY A 40 0.87 12.92 -5.19
N ALA A 41 -0.14 12.05 -5.35
CA ALA A 41 -1.32 12.32 -6.15
C ALA A 41 -2.36 13.21 -5.43
N GLY A 42 -2.05 13.70 -4.23
CA GLY A 42 -2.94 14.53 -3.43
C GLY A 42 -3.90 13.76 -2.52
N CYS A 43 -3.76 12.43 -2.42
CA CYS A 43 -4.50 11.65 -1.42
C CYS A 43 -4.06 12.02 0.00
N LYS A 44 -5.03 12.24 0.87
CA LYS A 44 -4.78 12.63 2.27
C LYS A 44 -4.84 11.46 3.27
N GLY A 45 -5.07 10.23 2.78
CA GLY A 45 -5.33 9.05 3.62
C GLY A 45 -6.53 9.26 4.56
N PRO A 46 -6.68 8.44 5.63
CA PRO A 46 -5.87 7.27 5.94
C PRO A 46 -6.16 6.06 5.04
N CYS A 47 -7.28 6.06 4.33
CA CYS A 47 -7.67 5.01 3.40
C CYS A 47 -7.59 5.46 1.94
N ASP A 48 -7.65 4.50 1.03
CA ASP A 48 -7.78 4.76 -0.41
C ASP A 48 -9.09 5.44 -0.76
N SER A 49 -10.16 5.27 0.02
CA SER A 49 -11.43 6.00 -0.14
C SER A 49 -12.10 6.22 1.22
N PRO A 50 -12.95 7.26 1.36
CA PRO A 50 -13.62 7.55 2.62
C PRO A 50 -14.59 6.42 3.00
N LYS A 51 -14.86 6.28 4.31
CA LYS A 51 -15.81 5.28 4.85
C LYS A 51 -17.16 5.34 4.18
N ALA A 52 -17.65 6.54 3.87
CA ALA A 52 -18.94 6.77 3.23
C ALA A 52 -19.08 6.03 1.88
N ASP A 53 -17.99 5.93 1.14
CA ASP A 53 -17.95 5.28 -0.19
C ASP A 53 -17.69 3.77 -0.09
N SER A 54 -17.53 3.23 1.12
CA SER A 54 -17.24 1.82 1.30
C SER A 54 -18.39 0.93 0.80
N PRO A 55 -18.10 -0.06 -0.06
CA PRO A 55 -19.07 -1.11 -0.41
C PRO A 55 -19.61 -1.84 0.84
N PHE A 56 -18.88 -1.85 1.95
CA PHE A 56 -19.27 -2.47 3.21
C PHE A 56 -20.52 -1.85 3.84
N ASN A 57 -20.87 -0.61 3.48
CA ASN A 57 -22.12 0.03 3.91
C ASN A 57 -23.36 -0.58 3.26
N SER A 58 -23.21 -1.24 2.10
CA SER A 58 -24.31 -1.89 1.42
C SER A 58 -24.65 -3.23 2.08
N GLN A 59 -25.93 -3.43 2.39
CA GLN A 59 -26.45 -4.72 2.82
C GLN A 59 -26.37 -5.81 1.74
N PHE A 60 -26.24 -5.42 0.48
CA PHE A 60 -26.17 -6.33 -0.66
C PHE A 60 -24.75 -6.84 -0.94
N ASN A 61 -23.74 -6.22 -0.31
CA ASN A 61 -22.36 -6.67 -0.45
C ASN A 61 -22.05 -7.70 0.64
N GLU A 62 -21.47 -8.82 0.21
CA GLU A 62 -20.97 -9.83 1.13
C GLU A 62 -19.83 -9.24 1.99
N LYS A 63 -19.92 -9.48 3.30
CA LYS A 63 -18.94 -9.00 4.27
C LYS A 63 -18.02 -10.13 4.65
N THR A 64 -16.74 -10.00 4.29
CA THR A 64 -15.71 -10.93 4.75
C THR A 64 -15.68 -10.93 6.27
N THR A 65 -15.75 -12.11 6.87
CA THR A 65 -15.73 -12.29 8.32
C THR A 65 -14.51 -13.13 8.70
N TYR A 66 -13.77 -12.67 9.68
CA TYR A 66 -12.64 -13.37 10.30
C TYR A 66 -12.93 -13.65 11.77
N THR A 67 -12.18 -14.58 12.36
CA THR A 67 -12.24 -14.87 13.79
C THR A 67 -11.00 -14.32 14.50
N ARG A 68 -11.10 -13.99 15.79
CA ARG A 68 -9.92 -13.69 16.62
C ARG A 68 -8.91 -14.84 16.55
N GLY A 69 -7.63 -14.50 16.43
CA GLY A 69 -6.52 -15.47 16.31
C GLY A 69 -6.38 -16.07 14.90
N GLN A 70 -7.28 -15.77 13.97
CA GLN A 70 -7.15 -16.24 12.59
C GLN A 70 -5.93 -15.59 11.93
N GLU A 71 -5.08 -16.40 11.30
CA GLU A 71 -4.06 -15.89 10.38
C GLU A 71 -4.68 -15.65 9.00
N ILE A 72 -4.50 -14.44 8.48
CA ILE A 72 -4.85 -14.06 7.13
C ILE A 72 -3.60 -13.69 6.35
N GLU A 73 -3.64 -13.91 5.04
CA GLU A 73 -2.66 -13.30 4.14
C GLU A 73 -3.04 -11.83 3.88
N VAL A 74 -2.04 -10.96 3.82
CA VAL A 74 -2.16 -9.62 3.27
C VAL A 74 -1.18 -9.54 2.11
N SER A 75 -1.64 -9.17 0.92
CA SER A 75 -0.83 -9.18 -0.30
C SER A 75 -0.98 -7.92 -1.13
N TRP A 76 0.06 -7.62 -1.88
CA TRP A 76 0.15 -6.53 -2.84
C TRP A 76 0.98 -6.98 -4.05
N LYS A 77 0.90 -6.24 -5.15
CA LYS A 77 1.78 -6.45 -6.30
C LYS A 77 3.01 -5.56 -6.15
N ARG A 78 4.19 -6.09 -6.47
CA ARG A 78 5.46 -5.36 -6.41
C ARG A 78 5.53 -4.19 -7.40
N LEU A 79 5.17 -4.47 -8.65
CA LEU A 79 5.19 -3.53 -9.77
C LEU A 79 6.59 -2.94 -10.02
N ASN A 80 6.70 -1.69 -10.48
CA ASN A 80 7.94 -1.12 -10.98
C ASN A 80 8.81 -0.41 -9.93
N HIS A 81 8.44 -0.49 -8.65
CA HIS A 81 9.03 0.31 -7.58
C HIS A 81 9.54 -0.59 -6.44
N PRO A 82 10.82 -0.49 -6.05
CA PRO A 82 11.41 -1.32 -5.01
C PRO A 82 11.39 -0.66 -3.62
N GLY A 83 11.65 -1.51 -2.62
CA GLY A 83 11.95 -1.13 -1.25
C GLY A 83 10.82 -0.47 -0.47
N GLY A 84 11.17 -0.07 0.73
CA GLY A 84 10.28 0.50 1.71
C GLY A 84 9.67 -0.55 2.64
N PHE A 85 8.63 -0.11 3.31
CA PHE A 85 7.97 -0.83 4.39
C PHE A 85 6.47 -0.86 4.13
N VAL A 86 5.82 -1.90 4.63
CA VAL A 86 4.38 -1.97 4.78
C VAL A 86 4.03 -1.87 6.25
N ARG A 87 3.14 -0.94 6.61
CA ARG A 87 2.47 -0.89 7.92
C ARG A 87 1.05 -1.42 7.79
N LEU A 88 0.69 -2.33 8.69
CA LEU A 88 -0.65 -2.90 8.84
C LEU A 88 -1.25 -2.45 10.16
N SER A 89 -2.39 -1.79 10.10
CA SER A 89 -3.11 -1.27 11.26
C SER A 89 -4.59 -1.61 11.17
N ILE A 90 -5.28 -1.78 12.29
CA ILE A 90 -6.71 -2.12 12.31
C ILE A 90 -7.46 -1.08 13.14
N ALA A 91 -8.39 -0.38 12.52
CA ALA A 91 -9.31 0.53 13.19
C ALA A 91 -10.72 -0.07 13.26
N SER A 92 -11.56 0.43 14.17
CA SER A 92 -13.00 0.23 14.05
C SER A 92 -13.46 0.76 12.68
N PHE A 93 -14.47 0.14 12.08
CA PHE A 93 -14.99 0.62 10.80
C PHE A 93 -15.46 2.07 10.92
N ASP A 94 -16.07 2.43 12.06
CA ASP A 94 -16.61 3.77 12.29
C ASP A 94 -15.55 4.87 12.36
N ASP A 95 -14.34 4.53 12.83
CA ASP A 95 -13.21 5.44 12.96
C ASP A 95 -12.22 5.33 11.79
N SER A 96 -12.59 4.64 10.70
CA SER A 96 -11.68 4.35 9.58
C SER A 96 -11.35 5.55 8.68
N ASP A 97 -11.91 6.73 8.96
CA ASP A 97 -11.48 8.00 8.34
C ASP A 97 -10.51 8.79 9.25
N ASN A 98 -10.19 8.29 10.45
CA ASN A 98 -9.32 8.96 11.42
C ASN A 98 -7.91 8.34 11.44
N TRP A 99 -6.90 9.16 11.13
CA TRP A 99 -5.49 8.79 11.21
C TRP A 99 -5.05 8.27 12.58
N ASP A 100 -5.51 8.89 13.65
CA ASP A 100 -5.12 8.51 15.02
C ASP A 100 -5.65 7.13 15.39
N SER A 101 -6.79 6.73 14.83
CA SER A 101 -7.34 5.39 15.03
C SER A 101 -6.39 4.32 14.50
N PHE A 102 -5.81 4.53 13.32
CA PHE A 102 -4.81 3.61 12.76
C PHE A 102 -3.45 3.72 13.47
N ASN A 103 -2.97 4.94 13.74
CA ASN A 103 -1.68 5.16 14.39
C ASN A 103 -1.61 4.51 15.78
N ASN A 104 -2.73 4.47 16.51
CA ASN A 104 -2.80 3.83 17.83
C ASN A 104 -3.04 2.31 17.77
N ASN A 105 -3.40 1.77 16.60
CA ASN A 105 -3.76 0.36 16.43
C ASN A 105 -2.93 -0.33 15.32
N VAL A 106 -1.64 -0.01 15.27
CA VAL A 106 -0.69 -0.75 14.44
C VAL A 106 -0.54 -2.16 14.97
N VAL A 107 -0.62 -3.13 14.06
CA VAL A 107 -0.51 -4.58 14.36
C VAL A 107 0.80 -5.15 13.83
N LYS A 108 1.25 -4.69 12.66
CA LYS A 108 2.45 -5.25 12.03
C LYS A 108 3.15 -4.27 11.11
N TYR A 109 4.47 -4.36 11.07
CA TYR A 109 5.33 -3.83 10.04
C TYR A 109 6.01 -4.97 9.28
N THR A 110 6.32 -4.77 8.02
CA THR A 110 7.08 -5.74 7.21
C THR A 110 7.84 -5.02 6.11
N CYS A 111 8.95 -5.59 5.62
CA CYS A 111 9.55 -5.08 4.40
C CYS A 111 8.60 -5.21 3.20
N TYR A 112 8.64 -4.26 2.27
CA TYR A 112 7.78 -4.32 1.08
C TYR A 112 8.07 -5.54 0.19
N GLU A 113 9.35 -5.94 0.08
CA GLU A 113 9.82 -7.04 -0.78
C GLU A 113 10.24 -8.28 0.02
N THR A 114 9.41 -8.69 0.99
CA THR A 114 9.76 -9.79 1.92
C THR A 114 9.87 -11.16 1.24
N ASN A 115 9.03 -11.42 0.22
CA ASN A 115 8.93 -12.71 -0.46
C ASN A 115 8.71 -12.58 -1.98
N CYS A 116 9.10 -11.44 -2.53
CA CYS A 116 8.95 -11.10 -3.95
C CYS A 116 10.18 -10.31 -4.43
N GLY A 117 10.34 -10.16 -5.74
CA GLY A 117 11.45 -9.45 -6.35
C GLY A 117 11.18 -8.97 -7.77
N PRO A 118 12.17 -8.32 -8.41
CA PRO A 118 12.07 -7.96 -9.83
C PRO A 118 11.92 -9.21 -10.70
N ASP A 119 11.34 -9.04 -11.89
CA ASP A 119 11.17 -10.16 -12.84
C ASP A 119 12.53 -10.59 -13.42
N ASP A 120 13.45 -9.65 -13.64
CA ASP A 120 14.86 -9.93 -13.96
C ASP A 120 15.77 -9.42 -12.81
N PRO A 121 16.34 -10.32 -11.98
CA PRO A 121 17.24 -9.94 -10.91
C PRO A 121 18.62 -9.45 -11.40
N ASN A 122 18.94 -9.62 -12.68
CA ASN A 122 20.19 -9.15 -13.28
C ASN A 122 20.05 -7.78 -13.94
N ASP A 123 18.84 -7.26 -14.10
CA ASP A 123 18.60 -5.90 -14.58
C ASP A 123 19.02 -4.88 -13.50
N ASN A 124 20.12 -4.20 -13.76
CA ASN A 124 20.69 -3.18 -12.88
C ASN A 124 20.44 -1.75 -13.39
N THR A 125 19.51 -1.56 -14.34
CA THR A 125 19.19 -0.24 -14.91
C THR A 125 18.89 0.81 -13.83
N PHE A 126 18.25 0.38 -12.73
CA PHE A 126 17.95 1.25 -11.58
C PHE A 126 18.70 0.86 -10.30
N GLY A 127 19.79 0.09 -10.43
CA GLY A 127 20.56 -0.47 -9.32
C GLY A 127 20.18 -1.91 -8.97
N HIS A 128 20.89 -2.46 -7.99
CA HIS A 128 20.76 -3.87 -7.61
C HIS A 128 19.35 -4.21 -7.10
N LEU A 129 18.71 -5.18 -7.76
CA LEU A 129 17.36 -5.68 -7.44
C LEU A 129 16.29 -4.57 -7.41
N ASN A 130 16.47 -3.55 -8.25
CA ASN A 130 15.58 -2.39 -8.35
C ASN A 130 14.76 -2.34 -9.64
N GLY A 131 14.94 -3.33 -10.53
CA GLY A 131 14.13 -3.46 -11.75
C GLY A 131 12.64 -3.67 -11.45
N PRO A 132 11.78 -3.64 -12.47
CA PRO A 132 10.35 -3.90 -12.31
C PRO A 132 10.06 -5.38 -12.03
N GLY A 133 8.88 -5.67 -11.45
CA GLY A 133 8.45 -7.03 -11.14
C GLY A 133 6.94 -7.18 -11.04
N SER A 134 6.41 -8.31 -11.48
CA SER A 134 4.97 -8.63 -11.47
C SER A 134 4.57 -9.54 -10.30
N GLN A 135 5.55 -9.99 -9.52
CA GLN A 135 5.34 -10.94 -8.43
C GLN A 135 4.41 -10.38 -7.33
N LYS A 136 3.65 -11.30 -6.73
CA LYS A 136 2.85 -11.04 -5.54
C LYS A 136 3.76 -11.01 -4.32
N CYS A 137 3.79 -9.88 -3.63
CA CYS A 137 4.37 -9.74 -2.31
C CYS A 137 3.28 -10.00 -1.27
N SER A 138 3.65 -10.55 -0.12
CA SER A 138 2.68 -10.80 0.95
C SER A 138 3.32 -10.96 2.31
N THR A 139 2.49 -10.77 3.33
CA THR A 139 2.80 -11.14 4.71
C THR A 139 1.60 -11.85 5.35
N LYS A 140 1.84 -12.48 6.49
CA LYS A 140 0.79 -13.02 7.35
C LYS A 140 0.44 -12.00 8.43
N LEU A 141 -0.86 -11.87 8.72
CA LEU A 141 -1.41 -11.04 9.79
C LEU A 141 -2.34 -11.90 10.63
N THR A 142 -2.13 -11.94 11.94
CA THR A 142 -3.08 -12.55 12.87
C THR A 142 -4.10 -11.51 13.29
N ILE A 143 -5.40 -11.83 13.19
CA ILE A 143 -6.47 -10.98 13.71
C ILE A 143 -6.32 -10.90 15.24
N PRO A 144 -6.07 -9.70 15.82
CA PRO A 144 -5.77 -9.58 17.23
C PRO A 144 -6.90 -10.06 18.14
N ASP A 145 -6.55 -10.74 19.22
CA ASP A 145 -7.51 -11.26 20.19
C ASP A 145 -8.20 -10.16 21.00
N ASN A 146 -7.68 -8.93 21.03
CA ASN A 146 -8.30 -7.82 21.75
C ASN A 146 -9.49 -7.19 21.00
N LEU A 147 -9.70 -7.56 19.72
CA LEU A 147 -10.83 -7.04 18.94
C LEU A 147 -12.14 -7.70 19.38
N ALA A 148 -13.13 -6.89 19.73
CA ALA A 148 -14.49 -7.35 19.97
C ALA A 148 -15.12 -7.89 18.67
N ASP A 149 -16.23 -8.61 18.80
CA ASP A 149 -17.07 -8.90 17.64
C ASP A 149 -17.61 -7.57 17.08
N GLY A 150 -17.44 -7.33 15.79
CA GLY A 150 -17.67 -6.00 15.24
C GLY A 150 -17.22 -5.83 13.79
N SER A 151 -17.31 -4.60 13.29
CA SER A 151 -16.84 -4.23 11.95
C SER A 151 -15.56 -3.42 12.06
N TYR A 152 -14.58 -3.74 11.23
CA TYR A 152 -13.23 -3.19 11.28
C TYR A 152 -12.71 -2.86 9.89
N THR A 153 -11.68 -2.04 9.85
CA THR A 153 -10.94 -1.70 8.64
C THR A 153 -9.47 -2.03 8.85
N LEU A 154 -8.90 -2.85 7.97
CA LEU A 154 -7.46 -3.06 7.84
C LEU A 154 -6.90 -1.98 6.94
N GLN A 155 -5.94 -1.20 7.43
CA GLN A 155 -5.14 -0.29 6.63
C GLN A 155 -3.82 -0.97 6.23
N TRP A 156 -3.51 -0.88 4.95
CA TRP A 156 -2.21 -1.15 4.34
C TRP A 156 -1.59 0.19 3.93
N VAL A 157 -0.41 0.51 4.45
CA VAL A 157 0.37 1.68 4.03
C VAL A 157 1.72 1.22 3.53
N TRP A 158 2.08 1.61 2.30
CA TRP A 158 3.43 1.47 1.78
C TRP A 158 4.15 2.82 1.75
N TYR A 159 5.35 2.85 2.32
CA TYR A 159 6.16 4.06 2.45
C TYR A 159 7.65 3.73 2.37
N GLY A 160 8.46 4.74 2.07
CA GLY A 160 9.92 4.58 1.90
C GLY A 160 10.31 3.83 0.62
N GLY A 161 9.40 3.65 -0.33
CA GLY A 161 9.74 3.10 -1.64
C GLY A 161 10.39 4.15 -2.55
N GLY A 162 11.14 3.67 -3.54
CA GLY A 162 12.05 4.50 -4.33
C GLY A 162 11.86 4.49 -5.84
N ILE A 163 12.67 5.31 -6.49
CA ILE A 163 12.83 5.40 -7.95
C ILE A 163 11.63 6.06 -8.60
N TYR A 164 11.46 7.35 -8.34
CA TYR A 164 10.41 8.14 -8.96
C TYR A 164 10.79 8.56 -10.38
N TYR A 165 9.98 8.18 -11.37
CA TYR A 165 10.26 8.40 -12.81
C TYR A 165 11.69 8.04 -13.23
N GLY A 166 12.20 6.90 -12.75
CA GLY A 166 13.53 6.38 -13.11
C GLY A 166 14.70 7.09 -12.42
N GLN A 167 14.45 8.05 -11.51
CA GLN A 167 15.49 8.73 -10.76
C GLN A 167 15.91 7.88 -9.55
N VAL A 168 17.07 7.24 -9.64
CA VAL A 168 17.55 6.22 -8.67
C VAL A 168 17.70 6.71 -7.22
N ASP A 169 17.88 8.02 -7.03
CA ASP A 169 18.08 8.66 -5.72
C ASP A 169 16.86 9.48 -5.29
N THR A 170 15.65 8.96 -5.52
CA THR A 170 14.41 9.63 -5.14
C THR A 170 13.43 8.68 -4.47
N SER A 171 12.65 9.19 -3.51
CA SER A 171 11.49 8.49 -2.95
C SER A 171 10.18 9.04 -3.50
N PHE A 172 9.15 8.21 -3.52
CA PHE A 172 7.77 8.63 -3.72
C PHE A 172 7.02 8.72 -2.38
N GLY A 173 5.81 9.27 -2.42
CA GLY A 173 4.95 9.41 -1.27
C GLY A 173 4.19 8.15 -0.90
N GLU A 174 3.53 8.20 0.24
CA GLU A 174 2.90 7.03 0.84
C GLU A 174 1.72 6.56 0.01
N TYR A 175 1.54 5.24 -0.09
CA TYR A 175 0.42 4.60 -0.75
C TYR A 175 -0.49 3.97 0.29
N TYR A 176 -1.80 4.17 0.13
CA TYR A 176 -2.82 3.70 1.05
C TYR A 176 -3.74 2.68 0.37
N GLY A 177 -4.18 1.70 1.14
CA GLY A 177 -5.27 0.80 0.78
C GLY A 177 -5.97 0.31 2.04
N CYS A 178 -7.30 0.32 2.06
CA CYS A 178 -8.08 -0.16 3.18
C CYS A 178 -8.96 -1.32 2.78
N SER A 179 -9.16 -2.30 3.67
CA SER A 179 -10.13 -3.37 3.46
C SER A 179 -11.03 -3.50 4.68
N ASP A 180 -12.34 -3.56 4.44
CA ASP A 180 -13.35 -3.63 5.49
C ASP A 180 -13.80 -5.07 5.73
N PHE A 181 -13.89 -5.46 6.99
CA PHE A 181 -14.22 -6.83 7.39
C PHE A 181 -15.00 -6.87 8.71
N LYS A 182 -15.52 -8.06 9.06
CA LYS A 182 -16.11 -8.33 10.37
C LYS A 182 -15.21 -9.25 11.18
N VAL A 183 -15.18 -9.03 12.49
CA VAL A 183 -14.70 -10.01 13.48
C VAL A 183 -15.91 -10.66 14.13
N SER A 184 -15.93 -11.99 14.21
CA SER A 184 -16.98 -12.74 14.90
C SER A 184 -16.42 -14.04 15.47
N GLY A 185 -16.46 -14.23 16.79
CA GLY A 185 -15.95 -15.44 17.44
C GLY A 185 -14.42 -15.62 17.35
N GLY A 186 -13.96 -16.86 17.56
CA GLY A 186 -12.55 -17.21 17.67
C GLY A 186 -12.09 -17.33 19.13
N ASN A 187 -10.83 -16.96 19.40
CA ASN A 187 -10.28 -16.93 20.75
C ASN A 187 -11.10 -16.03 21.70
N SER A 188 -10.92 -16.22 23.00
CA SER A 188 -11.51 -15.32 24.00
C SER A 188 -10.94 -13.91 23.84
N GLN A 189 -11.80 -12.90 23.89
CA GLN A 189 -11.36 -11.52 23.74
C GLN A 189 -10.45 -11.13 24.92
N THR A 190 -9.29 -10.54 24.62
CA THR A 190 -8.36 -10.00 25.62
C THR A 190 -8.54 -8.49 25.80
N SER A 191 -8.07 -7.93 26.92
CA SER A 191 -8.01 -6.47 27.11
C SER A 191 -6.82 -5.84 26.40
N ASP A 192 -5.74 -6.60 26.25
CA ASP A 192 -4.44 -6.06 25.91
C ASP A 192 -4.23 -6.06 24.40
N LYS A 193 -4.01 -4.86 23.85
CA LYS A 193 -3.60 -4.70 22.46
C LYS A 193 -2.17 -5.25 22.30
N PRO A 194 -1.91 -6.15 21.34
CA PRO A 194 -0.54 -6.61 21.09
C PRO A 194 0.37 -5.46 20.64
N GLU A 195 1.65 -5.59 20.95
CA GLU A 195 2.70 -4.77 20.35
C GLU A 195 2.80 -5.06 18.84
N ALA A 196 3.19 -4.05 18.07
CA ALA A 196 3.33 -4.22 16.64
C ALA A 196 4.52 -5.13 16.33
N ALA A 197 4.28 -6.24 15.64
CA ALA A 197 5.36 -7.11 15.20
C ALA A 197 6.11 -6.50 14.01
N PHE A 198 7.40 -6.79 13.85
CA PHE A 198 8.13 -6.48 12.63
C PHE A 198 8.72 -7.71 11.98
N GLN A 199 8.54 -7.77 10.67
CA GLN A 199 9.16 -8.75 9.79
C GLN A 199 10.16 -8.03 8.89
N GLY A 200 11.42 -8.01 9.31
CA GLY A 200 12.53 -7.59 8.47
C GLY A 200 12.91 -8.62 7.41
N GLY A 201 13.84 -8.24 6.53
CA GLY A 201 14.39 -9.09 5.51
C GLY A 201 13.64 -8.95 4.20
N ASP A 202 14.14 -8.08 3.33
CA ASP A 202 13.73 -8.03 1.93
C ASP A 202 14.69 -8.82 1.04
N ILE A 203 14.38 -8.86 -0.26
CA ILE A 203 15.20 -9.53 -1.26
C ILE A 203 16.65 -9.00 -1.35
N THR A 204 16.90 -7.75 -0.95
CA THR A 204 18.26 -7.18 -0.95
C THR A 204 19.03 -7.55 0.31
N TYR A 205 18.35 -7.61 1.45
CA TYR A 205 18.93 -7.93 2.76
C TYR A 205 18.25 -9.14 3.39
N PRO A 206 18.31 -10.32 2.76
CA PRO A 206 17.61 -11.51 3.26
C PRO A 206 18.17 -11.92 4.62
N ASN A 207 17.30 -12.42 5.50
CA ASN A 207 17.65 -12.85 6.87
C ASN A 207 18.17 -11.74 7.79
N THR A 208 17.90 -10.48 7.48
CA THR A 208 18.19 -9.35 8.37
C THR A 208 16.91 -8.83 9.02
N ASP A 209 17.06 -8.08 10.10
CA ASP A 209 15.94 -7.36 10.71
C ASP A 209 15.88 -5.92 10.20
N SER A 210 15.91 -5.76 8.87
CA SER A 210 15.94 -4.46 8.20
C SER A 210 15.44 -4.55 6.76
N CYS A 211 15.12 -3.39 6.18
CA CYS A 211 14.68 -3.24 4.80
C CYS A 211 15.51 -2.15 4.10
N LYS A 212 15.66 -2.28 2.79
CA LYS A 212 16.06 -1.24 1.84
C LYS A 212 14.91 -0.23 1.71
N TYR A 213 15.20 1.06 1.81
CA TYR A 213 14.22 2.13 1.66
C TYR A 213 14.85 3.44 1.16
N TRP A 214 14.05 4.35 0.63
CA TRP A 214 14.44 5.69 0.19
C TRP A 214 13.73 6.76 1.03
N GLY A 215 14.38 7.91 1.18
CA GLY A 215 13.81 9.04 1.91
C GLY A 215 13.63 8.74 3.40
N SER A 216 12.39 8.51 3.81
CA SER A 216 11.97 8.29 5.19
C SER A 216 11.51 6.84 5.45
N ASN A 217 11.76 6.41 6.68
CA ASN A 217 11.27 5.18 7.30
C ASN A 217 10.11 5.45 8.28
N LYS A 218 9.41 6.59 8.15
CA LYS A 218 8.29 6.97 9.02
C LYS A 218 7.07 7.38 8.19
N VAL A 219 5.89 6.86 8.58
CA VAL A 219 4.61 7.30 8.04
C VAL A 219 4.32 8.74 8.48
N GLY A 220 3.88 9.59 7.55
CA GLY A 220 3.60 11.01 7.72
C GLY A 220 4.76 11.95 7.38
N ASP A 221 6.00 11.44 7.25
CA ASP A 221 7.14 12.29 6.85
C ASP A 221 7.01 12.75 5.40
N CYS A 222 6.34 11.94 4.57
CA CYS A 222 6.00 12.33 3.22
C CYS A 222 4.60 12.94 3.11
N ASN A 223 4.41 14.08 3.78
CA ASN A 223 3.15 14.81 3.75
C ASN A 223 3.30 16.14 3.00
N PHE A 224 2.44 16.35 2.00
CA PHE A 224 2.40 17.59 1.23
C PHE A 224 1.37 18.61 1.76
N GLY A 225 0.79 18.36 2.93
CA GLY A 225 -0.23 19.18 3.57
C GLY A 225 -1.49 19.29 2.71
N ASP A 226 -1.99 20.51 2.55
CA ASP A 226 -3.16 20.78 1.70
C ASP A 226 -2.83 20.97 0.22
N ARG A 227 -1.56 20.80 -0.17
CA ARG A 227 -1.17 20.91 -1.57
C ARG A 227 -1.85 19.81 -2.38
N GLN A 228 -2.20 20.16 -3.59
CA GLN A 228 -2.65 19.24 -4.63
C GLN A 228 -1.78 19.46 -5.85
N PRO A 229 -1.52 18.42 -6.66
CA PRO A 229 -0.92 18.60 -7.97
C PRO A 229 -1.69 19.65 -8.78
N SER A 230 -1.00 20.34 -9.69
CA SER A 230 -1.63 21.25 -10.65
C SER A 230 -1.34 20.72 -12.06
N PRO A 231 -2.07 19.67 -12.51
CA PRO A 231 -1.84 19.05 -13.79
C PRO A 231 -1.91 20.06 -14.93
N LYS A 232 -0.95 19.97 -15.84
CA LYS A 232 -0.90 20.69 -17.11
C LYS A 232 -0.82 19.67 -18.23
N ASP A 233 -1.60 19.91 -19.27
CA ASP A 233 -1.64 19.03 -20.44
C ASP A 233 -0.24 18.87 -21.05
N GLY A 234 0.20 17.61 -21.21
CA GLY A 234 1.51 17.27 -21.76
C GLY A 234 2.70 17.35 -20.78
N GLU A 235 2.50 17.81 -19.54
CA GLU A 235 3.56 17.91 -18.53
C GLU A 235 3.40 16.81 -17.47
N LEU A 236 3.97 15.63 -17.72
CA LEU A 236 3.81 14.45 -16.85
C LEU A 236 4.14 14.73 -15.38
N LEU A 237 5.21 15.48 -15.11
CA LEU A 237 5.65 15.80 -13.74
C LEU A 237 4.69 16.74 -12.98
N SER A 238 3.82 17.46 -13.68
CA SER A 238 2.82 18.35 -13.03
C SER A 238 1.67 17.58 -12.37
N GLN A 239 1.56 16.27 -12.63
CA GLN A 239 0.50 15.40 -12.14
C GLN A 239 0.75 14.89 -10.72
N SER A 240 1.92 15.15 -10.13
CA SER A 240 2.27 14.73 -8.77
C SER A 240 3.02 15.84 -8.01
N LEU A 241 3.01 15.75 -6.70
CA LEU A 241 3.84 16.55 -5.79
C LEU A 241 5.21 15.91 -5.52
N GLU A 242 5.46 14.71 -6.07
CA GLU A 242 6.68 13.93 -5.94
C GLU A 242 7.83 14.44 -6.86
N PRO A 243 9.09 14.05 -6.59
CA PRO A 243 9.56 13.16 -5.53
C PRO A 243 9.39 13.75 -4.15
N CYS A 244 9.25 12.87 -3.16
CA CYS A 244 9.08 13.29 -1.79
C CYS A 244 10.40 13.72 -1.14
N MET A 245 11.45 12.93 -1.33
CA MET A 245 12.78 13.17 -0.82
C MET A 245 13.82 12.76 -1.87
N HIS A 246 14.99 13.38 -1.78
CA HIS A 246 16.17 13.04 -2.58
C HIS A 246 17.23 12.36 -1.71
N GLY A 247 17.93 11.39 -2.27
CA GLY A 247 19.04 10.69 -1.66
C GLY A 247 19.09 9.20 -2.04
N PRO A 248 20.24 8.56 -1.82
CA PRO A 248 20.43 7.15 -2.12
C PRO A 248 19.56 6.26 -1.22
N PRO A 249 19.35 4.98 -1.61
CA PRO A 249 18.73 4.00 -0.72
C PRO A 249 19.51 3.82 0.58
N LYS A 250 18.79 3.52 1.64
CA LYS A 250 19.26 3.25 2.99
C LYS A 250 18.81 1.85 3.41
N GLN A 251 19.41 1.33 4.48
CA GLN A 251 19.00 0.11 5.15
C GLN A 251 18.56 0.46 6.58
N GLY A 252 17.40 -0.05 7.02
CA GLY A 252 16.92 0.25 8.36
C GLY A 252 15.59 -0.40 8.71
N LYS A 253 15.03 0.03 9.85
CA LYS A 253 13.73 -0.38 10.38
C LYS A 253 12.72 0.77 10.27
N PRO A 254 11.41 0.49 10.32
CA PRO A 254 10.40 1.52 10.56
C PRO A 254 10.69 2.36 11.81
N ASP A 255 10.46 3.67 11.73
CA ASP A 255 10.42 4.55 12.89
C ASP A 255 9.08 4.41 13.63
N GLY A 256 9.10 4.57 14.96
CA GLY A 256 7.90 4.47 15.81
C GLY A 256 7.40 3.04 16.07
N MET A 257 8.26 2.05 15.84
CA MET A 257 8.12 0.71 16.40
C MET A 257 8.39 0.68 17.91
#